data_AF-A0A8J7I1L9-F1
#
_entry.id   AF-A0A8J7I1L9-F1
#
_cell.length_a   1.000
_cell.length_b   1.000
_cell.length_c   1.000
_cell.angle_alpha   90.00
_cell.angle_beta   90.00
_cell.angle_gamma   90.00
#
_symmetry.space_group_name_H-M   'P 1'
#
loop_
_entity.id
_entity.type
_entity.pdbx_description
1 polymer ?
#
loop_
_entity_poly.entity_id
_entity_poly.type
_entity_poly.pdbx_seq_one_letter_code
_entity_poly.pdbx_strand_id
1 'polypeptide(L)' 'MDHIRFEGRSVDVAETQLGIATGMNDLAVKEHVARHLDVNSDRLSSYIVDRRPSGDLIVRPEAVYG' A
#
# COMPACT_ATOMS: atom_id res chain seq x y z
N MET A 1 -4.66 -3.56 -10.21
CA MET A 1 -5.21 -2.35 -9.56
C MET A 1 -4.85 -2.42 -8.10
N ASP A 2 -4.21 -1.38 -7.59
CA ASP A 2 -3.71 -1.35 -6.23
C ASP A 2 -4.77 -0.74 -5.31
N HIS A 3 -5.12 -1.46 -4.25
CA HIS A 3 -6.11 -1.01 -3.28
C HIS A 3 -5.42 -0.57 -1.99
N ILE A 4 -5.56 0.71 -1.64
CA ILE A 4 -4.96 1.27 -0.43
C ILE A 4 -6.08 1.66 0.52
N ARG A 5 -6.15 1.01 1.68
CA ARG A 5 -7.01 1.43 2.78
C ARG A 5 -6.19 2.25 3.77
N PHE A 6 -6.41 3.56 3.84
CA PHE A 6 -5.70 4.48 4.71
C PHE A 6 -6.68 5.30 5.55
N GLU A 7 -6.53 5.28 6.89
CA GLU A 7 -7.35 6.07 7.83
C GLU A 7 -8.87 5.95 7.61
N GLY A 8 -9.36 4.76 7.27
CA GLY A 8 -10.77 4.50 7.02
C GLY A 8 -11.27 4.91 5.63
N ARG A 9 -10.40 5.42 4.76
CA ARG A 9 -10.66 5.69 3.35
C ARG A 9 -10.05 4.58 2.50
N SER A 10 -10.74 4.22 1.42
CA SER A 10 -10.21 3.32 0.39
C SER A 10 -9.86 4.14 -0.84
N VAL A 11 -8.67 3.93 -1.38
CA VAL A 11 -8.15 4.57 -2.58
C VAL A 11 -7.77 3.46 -3.55
N ASP A 12 -8.44 3.42 -4.69
CA ASP A 12 -8.07 2.54 -5.80
C ASP A 12 -7.13 3.31 -6.72
N VAL A 13 -5.95 2.76 -6.94
CA VAL A 13 -4.92 3.38 -7.75
C VAL A 13 -4.51 2.43 -8.87
N ALA A 14 -4.36 2.95 -10.09
CA ALA A 14 -3.79 2.15 -11.16
C ALA A 14 -2.30 1.91 -10.89
N GLU A 15 -1.80 0.70 -11.15
CA GLU A 15 -0.38 0.34 -10.95
C GLU A 15 0.58 1.35 -11.61
N THR A 16 0.20 1.87 -12.78
CA THR A 16 0.95 2.86 -13.54
C THR A 16 1.07 4.22 -12.85
N GLN A 17 0.20 4.55 -11.90
CA GLN A 17 0.18 5.83 -11.19
C GLN A 17 1.04 5.82 -9.92
N LEU A 18 1.20 4.68 -9.26
CA LEU A 18 2.09 4.54 -8.10
C LEU A 18 3.53 4.20 -8.51
N GLY A 19 3.72 3.63 -9.71
CA GLY A 19 5.02 3.16 -10.16
C GLY A 19 5.52 1.96 -9.36
N ILE A 20 4.62 1.20 -8.72
CA ILE A 20 4.95 -0.02 -7.99
C ILE A 20 5.15 -1.14 -9.01
N ALA A 21 6.29 -1.82 -8.90
CA ALA A 21 6.60 -2.99 -9.71
C ALA A 21 6.36 -4.26 -8.89
N THR A 22 5.95 -5.35 -9.54
CA THR A 22 5.61 -6.64 -8.90
C THR A 22 6.77 -7.23 -8.07
N GLY A 23 8.03 -6.83 -8.33
CA GLY A 23 9.22 -7.25 -7.60
C GLY A 23 9.68 -6.32 -6.47
N MET A 24 8.99 -5.20 -6.22
CA MET A 24 9.36 -4.32 -5.10
C MET A 24 9.13 -5.00 -3.77
N ASN A 25 10.03 -4.77 -2.82
CA ASN A 25 9.83 -5.17 -1.43
C ASN A 25 8.77 -4.28 -0.75
N ASP A 26 8.26 -4.73 0.40
CA ASP A 26 7.15 -4.06 1.11
C ASP A 26 7.52 -2.64 1.55
N LEU A 27 8.79 -2.41 1.88
CA LEU A 27 9.27 -1.10 2.30
C LEU A 27 9.17 -0.09 1.16
N ALA A 28 9.68 -0.45 -0.02
CA ALA A 28 9.61 0.39 -1.21
C ALA A 28 8.15 0.64 -1.63
N VAL A 29 7.29 -0.38 -1.54
CA VAL A 29 5.85 -0.22 -1.77
C VAL A 29 5.26 0.82 -0.81
N LYS A 30 5.55 0.72 0.49
CA LYS A 30 5.07 1.68 1.49
C LYS A 30 5.60 3.09 1.25
N GLU A 31 6.85 3.26 0.84
CA GLU A 31 7.41 4.58 0.48
C GLU A 31 6.68 5.22 -0.71
N HIS A 32 6.41 4.44 -1.76
CA HIS A 32 5.65 4.90 -2.92
C HIS A 32 4.22 5.29 -2.54
N VAL A 33 3.55 4.47 -1.72
CA VAL A 33 2.21 4.75 -1.20
C VAL A 33 2.20 6.00 -0.32
N ALA A 34 3.18 6.16 0.58
CA ALA A 34 3.31 7.33 1.43
C ALA A 34 3.48 8.61 0.60
N ARG A 35 4.33 8.55 -0.43
CA ARG A 35 4.54 9.67 -1.37
C ARG A 35 3.26 10.00 -2.15
N HIS A 36 2.50 9.00 -2.57
CA HIS A 36 1.23 9.21 -3.28
C HIS A 36 0.15 9.84 -2.38
N LEU A 37 0.12 9.44 -1.11
CA LEU A 37 -0.82 9.97 -0.11
C LEU A 37 -0.36 11.29 0.52
N ASP A 38 0.83 11.79 0.17
CA ASP A 38 1.48 12.96 0.77
C ASP A 38 1.59 12.87 2.31
N VAL A 39 2.03 11.70 2.79
CA VAL A 39 2.24 11.42 4.22
C VAL A 39 3.65 10.88 4.48
N ASN A 40 4.09 10.94 5.73
CA ASN A 40 5.32 10.28 6.16
C ASN A 40 5.15 8.74 6.09
N SER A 41 6.16 8.02 5.57
CA SER A 41 6.23 6.56 5.51
C SER A 41 6.04 5.87 6.86
N ASP A 42 6.40 6.53 7.96
CA ASP A 42 6.21 6.03 9.32
C ASP A 42 4.72 5.77 9.63
N ARG A 43 3.81 6.49 8.97
CA ARG A 43 2.35 6.26 9.10
C ARG A 43 1.90 4.91 8.53
N LEU A 44 2.72 4.29 7.68
CA LEU A 44 2.48 2.98 7.07
C LEU A 44 3.34 1.87 7.70
N SER A 45 4.07 2.16 8.79
CA SER A 45 4.92 1.19 9.49
C SER A 45 4.13 -0.06 9.89
N SER A 46 2.97 0.12 10.51
CA SER A 46 2.03 -0.94 10.92
C SER A 46 1.10 -1.45 9.81
N TYR A 47 1.29 -1.01 8.56
CA TYR A 47 0.48 -1.49 7.45
C TYR A 47 1.09 -2.75 6.87
N ILE A 48 0.27 -3.62 6.32
CA ILE A 48 0.68 -4.84 5.62
C ILE A 48 0.44 -4.69 4.11
N VAL A 49 1.31 -5.33 3.33
CA VAL A 49 1.27 -5.36 1.88
C VAL A 49 0.90 -6.76 1.43
N ASP A 50 -0.38 -6.94 1.08
CA ASP A 50 -0.90 -8.21 0.57
C ASP A 50 -0.75 -8.24 -0.96
N ARG A 51 0.09 -9.14 -1.47
CA ARG A 51 0.26 -9.37 -2.91
C ARG A 51 -0.65 -10.47 -3.40
N ARG A 52 -1.52 -10.17 -4.35
CA ARG A 52 -2.43 -11.15 -4.95
C ARG A 52 -1.74 -11.88 -6.11
N PRO A 53 -2.04 -13.17 -6.35
CA PRO A 53 -1.53 -13.90 -7.51
C PRO A 53 -1.92 -13.28 -8.87
N SER A 54 -2.97 -12.44 -8.89
CA SER A 54 -3.41 -11.68 -10.06
C SER A 54 -2.48 -10.53 -10.44
N GLY A 55 -1.55 -10.13 -9.56
CA GLY A 55 -0.68 -8.96 -9.72
C GLY A 55 -1.11 -7.76 -8.86
N ASP A 56 -2.38 -7.74 -8.42
CA ASP A 56 -2.92 -6.65 -7.60
C ASP A 56 -2.26 -6.59 -6.21
N LEU A 57 -2.07 -5.38 -5.71
CA LEU A 57 -1.50 -5.14 -4.39
C LEU A 57 -2.51 -4.47 -3.46
N ILE A 58 -2.60 -4.95 -2.21
CA ILE A 58 -3.47 -4.37 -1.18
C ILE A 58 -2.61 -3.85 -0.03
N VAL A 59 -2.71 -2.56 0.27
CA VAL A 59 -2.09 -1.94 1.45
C VAL A 59 -3.16 -1.62 2.46
N ARG A 60 -3.06 -2.21 3.66
CA ARG A 60 -4.05 -2.02 4.74
C ARG A 60 -3.38 -2.00 6.10
N PRO A 61 -4.00 -1.40 7.13
CA PRO A 61 -3.52 -1.54 8.50
C PRO A 61 -3.45 -3.03 8.89
N GLU A 62 -2.42 -3.40 9.63
CA GLU A 62 -2.38 -4.72 10.27
C GLU A 62 -3.62 -4.87 11.16
N ALA A 63 -4.30 -6.02 11.03
CA ALA A 63 -5.44 -6.33 11.88
C ALA A 63 -4.92 -6.68 13.27
N VAL A 64 -4.92 -5.69 14.17
CA VAL A 64 -4.64 -5.93 15.59
C VAL A 64 -5.94 -6.42 16.23
N TYR A 65 -6.04 -7.73 16.43
CA TYR A 65 -7.06 -8.29 17.33
C TYR A 65 -6.62 -8.00 18.77
N GLY A 66 -7.39 -7.19 19.48
CA GLY A 66 -7.26 -6.98 20.92
C GLY A 66 -7.97 -8.06 21.72
#